data_AF-W1F4R9-F1
#
_entry.id   AF-W1F4R9-F1
#
_cell.length_a   1.000
_cell.length_b   1.000
_cell.length_c   1.000
_cell.angle_alpha   90.00
_cell.angle_beta   90.00
_cell.angle_gamma   90.00
#
_symmetry.space_group_name_H-M   'P 1'
#
loop_
_entity.id
_entity.type
_entity.pdbx_description
1 polymer ?
#
loop_
_entity_poly.entity_id
_entity_poly.type
_entity_poly.pdbx_seq_one_letter_code
_entity_poly.pdbx_strand_id
1 'polypeptide(L)'
;MFPKNKFRGSDRVIIVGSGPSAANFVAPRGVPIIAVNGAIDWLNRASYFFTLDPSPDNMRRVGRGRRRRGVCYCMALPDVKEREVRDGVLCFRRVAERGMEPKNTNSPEWWAWRWSAHFGLCEDENEIASGNSAYGALNLAFHIGFKHVALVGVDATQEPRVHSGGTPKI
;
A
#
# COMPACT_ATOMS: atom_id res chain seq x y z
N MET A 1 11.38 -7.81 13.04
CA MET A 1 11.34 -9.05 12.24
C MET A 1 9.93 -9.24 11.71
N PHE A 2 9.72 -9.23 10.39
CA PHE A 2 8.42 -9.62 9.83
C PHE A 2 8.00 -10.98 10.40
N PRO A 3 6.71 -11.23 10.67
CA PRO A 3 6.26 -12.57 11.03
C PRO A 3 6.84 -13.54 10.00
N LYS A 4 7.57 -14.57 10.46
CA LYS A 4 8.20 -15.57 9.57
C LYS A 4 7.19 -15.91 8.48
N ASN A 5 7.52 -15.56 7.24
CA ASN A 5 6.57 -15.52 6.13
C ASN A 5 5.79 -16.84 6.13
N LYS A 6 4.47 -16.79 6.38
CA LYS A 6 3.63 -18.01 6.42
C LYS A 6 3.65 -18.72 5.06
N PHE A 7 4.14 -18.02 4.03
CA PHE A 7 4.32 -18.45 2.66
C PHE A 7 5.79 -18.79 2.35
N ARG A 8 6.50 -19.46 3.28
CA ARG A 8 7.87 -19.95 3.05
C ARG A 8 7.97 -20.62 1.67
N GLY A 9 8.81 -20.05 0.79
CA GLY A 9 9.06 -20.54 -0.57
C GLY A 9 8.32 -19.80 -1.70
N SER A 10 7.39 -18.87 -1.41
CA SER A 10 6.80 -18.03 -2.44
C SER A 10 7.54 -16.71 -2.58
N ASP A 11 8.05 -16.45 -3.77
CA ASP A 11 8.66 -15.17 -4.18
C ASP A 11 7.66 -14.26 -4.91
N ARG A 12 6.38 -14.66 -4.96
CA ARG A 12 5.29 -13.97 -5.66
C ARG A 12 4.34 -13.28 -4.70
N VAL A 13 3.79 -12.14 -5.11
CA VAL A 13 2.73 -11.43 -4.37
C VAL A 13 1.85 -10.64 -5.34
N ILE A 14 0.58 -10.47 -4.98
CA ILE A 14 -0.33 -9.57 -5.69
C ILE A 14 -0.64 -8.38 -4.78
N ILE A 15 -0.40 -7.17 -5.29
CA ILE A 15 -0.81 -5.92 -4.65
C ILE A 15 -2.13 -5.51 -5.28
N VAL A 16 -3.15 -5.33 -4.46
CA VAL A 16 -4.50 -5.02 -4.93
C VAL A 16 -4.93 -3.66 -4.39
N GLY A 17 -5.10 -2.71 -5.32
CA GLY A 17 -5.73 -1.42 -5.09
C GLY A 17 -7.25 -1.49 -5.23
N SER A 18 -7.90 -0.34 -5.27
CA SER A 18 -9.37 -0.23 -5.37
C SER A 18 -9.84 0.37 -6.70
N GLY A 19 -8.96 0.47 -7.69
CA GLY A 19 -9.33 0.95 -9.02
C GLY A 19 -10.32 0.01 -9.74
N PRO A 20 -11.10 0.52 -10.70
CA PRO A 20 -12.12 -0.23 -11.43
C PRO A 20 -11.60 -1.51 -12.12
N SER A 21 -10.32 -1.59 -12.51
CA SER A 21 -9.77 -2.80 -13.13
C SER A 21 -9.72 -4.01 -12.17
N ALA A 22 -9.88 -3.78 -10.87
CA ALA A 22 -10.01 -4.84 -9.87
C ALA A 22 -11.44 -5.40 -9.76
N ALA A 23 -12.39 -4.91 -10.55
CA ALA A 23 -13.75 -5.43 -10.56
C ALA A 23 -13.74 -6.95 -10.77
N ASN A 24 -14.49 -7.68 -9.94
CA ASN A 24 -14.58 -9.14 -9.94
C ASN A 24 -13.26 -9.88 -9.67
N PHE A 25 -12.21 -9.19 -9.21
CA PHE A 25 -10.97 -9.86 -8.81
C PHE A 25 -11.22 -10.79 -7.63
N VAL A 26 -10.76 -12.04 -7.76
CA VAL A 26 -10.80 -13.04 -6.69
C VAL A 26 -9.37 -13.47 -6.37
N ALA A 27 -8.98 -13.33 -5.11
CA ALA A 27 -7.63 -13.69 -4.69
C ALA A 27 -7.35 -15.19 -4.91
N PRO A 28 -6.35 -15.58 -5.74
CA PRO A 28 -6.03 -16.98 -6.00
C PRO A 28 -5.50 -17.66 -4.74
N ARG A 29 -5.70 -18.98 -4.59
CA ARG A 29 -5.13 -19.72 -3.45
C ARG A 29 -3.61 -19.77 -3.54
N GLY A 30 -2.93 -19.84 -2.40
CA GLY A 30 -1.47 -20.02 -2.33
C GLY A 30 -0.62 -18.77 -2.62
N VAL A 31 -1.18 -17.69 -3.15
CA VAL A 31 -0.44 -16.45 -3.43
C VAL A 31 -0.72 -15.38 -2.36
N PRO A 32 0.28 -14.80 -1.69
CA PRO A 32 0.07 -13.68 -0.77
C PRO A 32 -0.60 -12.47 -1.45
N ILE A 33 -1.48 -11.77 -0.71
CA ILE A 33 -2.13 -10.55 -1.18
C ILE A 33 -1.78 -9.40 -0.24
N ILE A 34 -1.33 -8.28 -0.80
CA ILE A 34 -1.24 -7.00 -0.08
C ILE A 34 -2.44 -6.15 -0.51
N ALA A 35 -3.41 -6.01 0.38
CA ALA A 35 -4.57 -5.15 0.17
C ALA A 35 -4.20 -3.70 0.49
N VAL A 36 -4.41 -2.80 -0.48
CA VAL A 36 -4.11 -1.37 -0.34
C VAL A 36 -5.38 -0.62 0.02
N ASN A 37 -5.37 0.12 1.14
CA ASN A 37 -6.47 0.99 1.57
C ASN A 37 -7.82 0.26 1.57
N GLY A 38 -8.82 0.77 0.84
CA GLY A 38 -10.17 0.20 0.76
C GLY A 38 -10.27 -1.20 0.13
N ALA A 39 -9.21 -1.71 -0.51
CA ALA A 39 -9.23 -3.06 -1.10
C ALA A 39 -9.52 -4.14 -0.04
N ILE A 40 -9.10 -3.91 1.21
CA ILE A 40 -9.28 -4.87 2.31
C ILE A 40 -10.75 -5.15 2.64
N ASP A 41 -11.64 -4.22 2.30
CA ASP A 41 -13.05 -4.25 2.67
C ASP A 41 -13.84 -5.26 1.83
N TRP A 42 -13.44 -5.46 0.56
CA TRP A 42 -14.17 -6.34 -0.37
C TRP A 42 -13.40 -7.59 -0.78
N LEU A 43 -12.07 -7.61 -0.63
CA LEU A 43 -11.27 -8.78 -0.98
C LEU A 43 -11.69 -10.03 -0.18
N ASN A 44 -11.91 -11.15 -0.85
CA ASN A 44 -12.23 -12.41 -0.20
C ASN A 44 -11.09 -12.88 0.74
N ARG A 45 -9.82 -12.55 0.43
CA ARG A 45 -8.65 -12.87 1.25
C ARG A 45 -7.57 -11.80 1.14
N ALA A 46 -6.89 -11.55 2.25
CA ALA A 46 -5.66 -10.76 2.29
C ALA A 46 -4.62 -11.45 3.18
N SER A 47 -3.34 -11.24 2.90
CA SER A 47 -2.23 -11.61 3.80
C SER A 47 -1.70 -10.40 4.55
N TYR A 48 -1.66 -9.27 3.86
CA TYR A 48 -1.22 -7.98 4.37
C TYR A 48 -2.23 -6.89 4.04
N PHE A 49 -2.28 -5.87 4.89
CA PHE A 49 -2.89 -4.58 4.60
C PHE A 49 -1.79 -3.52 4.57
N PHE A 50 -1.90 -2.55 3.66
CA PHE A 50 -0.96 -1.43 3.62
C PHE A 50 -1.63 -0.09 3.29
N THR A 51 -1.14 0.98 3.91
CA THR A 51 -1.49 2.37 3.59
C THR A 51 -0.31 3.34 3.77
N LEU A 52 -0.25 4.37 2.91
CA LEU A 52 0.53 5.60 3.13
C LEU A 52 -0.35 6.80 3.53
N ASP A 53 -1.67 6.61 3.48
CA ASP A 53 -2.68 7.63 3.69
C ASP A 53 -3.35 7.41 5.06
N PRO A 54 -3.05 8.25 6.07
CA PRO A 54 -3.70 8.18 7.38
C PRO A 54 -5.09 8.83 7.40
N SER A 55 -5.81 8.81 6.27
CA SER A 55 -7.19 9.27 6.21
C SER A 55 -8.07 8.59 7.26
N PRO A 56 -9.15 9.25 7.74
CA PRO A 56 -10.02 8.69 8.76
C PRO A 56 -10.52 7.28 8.42
N ASP A 57 -10.77 6.98 7.15
CA ASP A 57 -11.23 5.66 6.71
C ASP A 57 -10.16 4.59 6.89
N ASN A 58 -8.91 4.87 6.50
CA ASN A 58 -7.80 3.95 6.73
C ASN A 58 -7.48 3.82 8.22
N MET A 59 -7.59 4.90 9.00
CA MET A 59 -7.42 4.83 10.46
C MET A 59 -8.50 3.96 11.13
N ARG A 60 -9.74 3.97 10.61
CA ARG A 60 -10.78 3.01 11.05
C ARG A 60 -10.43 1.56 10.70
N ARG A 61 -9.84 1.30 9.52
CA ARG A 61 -9.44 -0.06 9.08
C ARG A 61 -8.31 -0.65 9.95
N VAL A 62 -7.34 0.17 10.36
CA VAL A 62 -6.23 -0.27 11.22
C VAL A 62 -6.63 -0.39 12.70
N GLY A 63 -7.73 0.26 13.10
CA GLY A 63 -8.19 0.30 14.49
C GLY A 63 -8.39 -1.08 15.13
N ARG A 64 -8.09 -1.18 16.43
CA ARG A 64 -8.32 -2.39 17.22
C ARG A 64 -9.76 -2.87 17.09
N GLY A 65 -9.94 -4.18 16.89
CA GLY A 65 -11.26 -4.80 16.71
C GLY A 65 -11.87 -4.64 15.30
N ARG A 66 -11.30 -3.81 14.42
CA ARG A 66 -11.70 -3.69 13.01
C ARG A 66 -10.83 -4.49 12.05
N ARG A 67 -9.61 -4.85 12.49
CA ARG A 67 -8.64 -5.61 11.72
C ARG A 67 -9.14 -7.02 11.41
N ARG A 68 -8.97 -7.45 10.15
CA ARG A 68 -9.27 -8.82 9.71
C ARG A 68 -8.31 -9.81 10.36
N ARG A 69 -8.85 -10.89 10.91
CA ARG A 69 -8.06 -11.95 11.55
C ARG A 69 -7.06 -12.55 10.55
N GLY A 70 -5.81 -12.70 10.99
CA GLY A 70 -4.75 -13.33 10.19
C GLY A 70 -4.12 -12.42 9.12
N VAL A 71 -4.52 -11.15 9.04
CA VAL A 71 -3.91 -10.15 8.17
C VAL A 71 -2.85 -9.36 8.96
N CYS A 72 -1.66 -9.19 8.40
CA CYS A 72 -0.64 -8.32 8.96
C CYS A 72 -0.88 -6.88 8.48
N TYR A 73 -1.12 -5.96 9.41
CA TYR A 73 -1.40 -4.56 9.10
C TYR A 73 -0.10 -3.76 9.11
N CYS A 74 0.16 -3.06 8.02
CA CYS A 74 1.34 -2.22 7.84
C CYS A 74 0.91 -0.80 7.45
N MET A 75 1.68 0.20 7.85
CA MET A 75 1.51 1.58 7.40
C MET A 75 2.85 2.32 7.40
N ALA A 76 3.02 3.32 6.55
CA ALA A 76 4.16 4.22 6.67
C ALA A 76 3.68 5.65 6.91
N LEU A 77 4.32 6.31 7.89
CA LEU A 77 3.92 7.60 8.40
C LEU A 77 5.11 8.55 8.50
N PRO A 78 4.90 9.88 8.37
CA PRO A 78 6.00 10.86 8.44
C PRO A 78 6.58 11.03 9.85
N ASP A 79 5.82 10.71 10.91
CA ASP A 79 6.25 10.84 12.31
C ASP A 79 7.02 9.63 12.86
N VAL A 80 7.09 8.55 12.09
CA VAL A 80 7.85 7.34 12.46
C VAL A 80 9.31 7.54 12.09
N LYS A 81 10.23 7.38 13.06
CA LYS A 81 11.68 7.52 12.85
C LYS A 81 12.36 6.22 12.47
N GLU A 82 11.94 5.12 13.09
CA GLU A 82 12.44 3.78 12.86
C GLU A 82 11.25 2.82 12.88
N ARG A 83 11.39 1.65 12.26
CA ARG A 83 10.30 0.68 12.19
C ARG A 83 9.87 0.26 13.59
N GLU A 84 8.58 0.41 13.87
CA GLU A 84 8.01 0.11 15.17
C GLU A 84 6.65 -0.58 15.06
N VAL A 85 6.13 -1.11 16.16
CA VAL A 85 4.80 -1.72 16.22
C VAL A 85 3.90 -0.87 17.11
N ARG A 86 2.88 -0.24 16.52
CA ARG A 86 1.87 0.54 17.25
C ARG A 86 0.55 -0.22 17.28
N ASP A 87 0.10 -0.64 18.46
CA ASP A 87 -1.12 -1.46 18.65
C ASP A 87 -1.18 -2.69 17.71
N GLY A 88 -0.05 -3.34 17.44
CA GLY A 88 0.01 -4.49 16.53
C GLY A 88 -0.10 -4.15 15.03
N VAL A 89 0.09 -2.87 14.66
CA VAL A 89 0.31 -2.41 13.29
C VAL A 89 1.81 -2.13 13.11
N LEU A 90 2.40 -2.65 12.04
CA LEU A 90 3.80 -2.41 11.70
C LEU A 90 3.93 -1.06 11.00
N CYS A 91 4.59 -0.12 11.66
CA CYS A 91 4.78 1.25 11.20
C CYS A 91 6.20 1.45 10.66
N PHE A 92 6.31 2.13 9.53
CA PHE A 92 7.58 2.47 8.87
C PHE A 92 7.74 3.99 8.74
N ARG A 93 8.99 4.45 8.66
CA ARG A 93 9.32 5.83 8.30
C ARG A 93 8.93 6.08 6.85
N ARG A 94 8.05 7.04 6.59
CA ARG A 94 7.72 7.46 5.22
C ARG A 94 8.79 8.45 4.73
N VAL A 95 9.46 8.11 3.64
CA VAL A 95 10.50 8.96 3.04
C VAL A 95 9.92 9.68 1.83
N ALA A 96 9.91 11.00 1.88
CA ALA A 96 9.37 11.83 0.82
C ALA A 96 10.48 12.66 0.18
N GLU A 97 10.40 12.82 -1.14
CA GLU A 97 11.26 13.72 -1.90
C GLU A 97 10.38 14.74 -2.60
N ARG A 98 10.71 16.03 -2.45
CA ARG A 98 9.96 17.09 -3.11
C ARG A 98 10.90 18.21 -3.53
N GLY A 99 11.05 18.36 -4.84
CA GLY A 99 11.75 19.49 -5.45
C GLY A 99 10.82 20.64 -5.81
N MET A 100 11.23 21.42 -6.82
CA MET A 100 10.40 22.46 -7.41
C MET A 100 9.16 21.87 -8.09
N GLU A 101 8.05 22.60 -8.02
CA GLU A 101 6.82 22.21 -8.73
C GLU A 101 7.04 22.23 -10.25
N PRO A 102 6.74 21.14 -10.97
CA PRO A 102 6.79 21.13 -12.43
C PRO A 102 5.76 22.09 -13.02
N LYS A 103 6.14 22.80 -14.10
CA LYS A 103 5.26 23.76 -14.79
C LYS A 103 4.02 23.11 -15.42
N ASN A 104 4.15 21.86 -15.88
CA ASN A 104 3.09 21.15 -16.58
C ASN A 104 2.24 20.36 -15.57
N THR A 105 1.12 20.93 -15.17
CA THR A 105 0.15 20.25 -14.30
C THR A 105 -0.37 18.95 -14.94
N ASN A 106 -0.66 17.94 -14.13
CA ASN A 106 -1.13 16.61 -14.54
C ASN A 106 -0.13 15.76 -15.34
N SER A 107 1.12 16.20 -15.53
CA SER A 107 2.17 15.32 -16.06
C SER A 107 2.60 14.26 -15.04
N PRO A 108 3.26 13.16 -15.45
CA PRO A 108 3.83 12.19 -14.52
C PRO A 108 4.75 12.82 -13.46
N GLU A 109 5.57 13.79 -13.86
CA GLU A 109 6.48 14.53 -12.98
C GLU A 109 5.68 15.36 -11.97
N TRP A 110 4.60 16.00 -12.41
CA TRP A 110 3.73 16.76 -11.51
C TRP A 110 3.04 15.85 -10.49
N TRP A 111 2.58 14.66 -10.90
CA TRP A 111 2.01 13.68 -9.96
C TRP A 111 3.04 13.14 -8.97
N ALA A 112 4.27 12.85 -9.43
CA ALA A 112 5.38 12.48 -8.56
C ALA A 112 5.66 13.59 -7.53
N TRP A 113 5.74 14.85 -7.99
CA TRP A 113 5.92 16.01 -7.10
C TRP A 113 4.75 16.20 -6.12
N ARG A 114 3.50 16.08 -6.59
CA ARG A 114 2.28 16.25 -5.79
C ARG A 114 2.21 15.26 -4.64
N TRP A 115 2.61 14.01 -4.89
CA TRP A 115 2.67 12.98 -3.86
C TRP A 115 3.99 12.94 -3.09
N SER A 116 4.92 13.86 -3.42
CA SER A 116 6.29 13.89 -2.89
C SER A 116 6.93 12.50 -2.99
N ALA A 117 6.81 11.91 -4.18
CA ALA A 117 7.26 10.57 -4.46
C ALA A 117 8.78 10.50 -4.34
N HIS A 118 9.27 9.50 -3.62
CA HIS A 118 10.68 9.15 -3.60
C HIS A 118 10.96 8.22 -4.78
N PHE A 119 11.94 8.54 -5.63
CA PHE A 119 12.21 7.71 -6.80
C PHE A 119 13.03 6.46 -6.41
N GLY A 120 12.51 5.30 -6.79
CA GLY A 120 13.09 4.02 -6.41
C GLY A 120 12.60 3.53 -5.05
N LEU A 121 12.92 2.28 -4.73
CA LEU A 121 12.54 1.64 -3.48
C LEU A 121 13.61 1.95 -2.42
N CYS A 122 13.19 2.30 -1.21
CA CYS A 122 14.12 2.46 -0.09
C CYS A 122 14.78 1.11 0.22
N GLU A 123 16.10 1.10 0.38
CA GLU A 123 16.88 -0.09 0.78
C GLU A 123 16.91 -0.29 2.29
N ASP A 124 16.81 0.79 3.08
CA ASP A 124 16.68 0.72 4.53
C ASP A 124 15.33 0.06 4.89
N GLU A 125 15.39 -1.05 5.65
CA GLU A 125 14.21 -1.81 6.06
C GLU A 125 13.27 -1.05 7.02
N ASN A 126 13.70 0.12 7.51
CA ASN A 126 12.89 1.01 8.32
C ASN A 126 12.02 1.97 7.50
N GLU A 127 12.27 2.03 6.20
CA GLU A 127 11.80 3.11 5.33
C GLU A 127 10.86 2.60 4.24
N ILE A 128 9.88 3.43 3.90
CA ILE A 128 9.02 3.22 2.75
C ILE A 128 8.98 4.50 1.92
N ALA A 129 9.25 4.35 0.63
CA ALA A 129 9.14 5.43 -0.34
C ALA A 129 7.72 6.01 -0.38
N SER A 130 7.65 7.34 -0.31
CA SER A 130 6.42 8.11 -0.51
C SER A 130 5.99 8.06 -1.97
N GLY A 131 4.75 8.46 -2.23
CA GLY A 131 4.06 8.34 -3.51
C GLY A 131 2.58 8.04 -3.24
N ASN A 132 1.96 7.21 -4.07
CA ASN A 132 0.65 6.62 -3.75
C ASN A 132 0.82 5.34 -2.90
N SER A 133 -0.26 4.90 -2.23
CA SER A 133 -0.20 3.75 -1.32
C SER A 133 0.15 2.42 -2.02
N ALA A 134 -0.12 2.26 -3.31
CA ALA A 134 0.29 1.06 -4.05
C ALA A 134 1.81 1.03 -4.27
N TYR A 135 2.43 2.19 -4.49
CA TYR A 135 3.89 2.32 -4.57
C TYR A 135 4.57 2.01 -3.23
N GLY A 136 4.02 2.52 -2.12
CA GLY A 136 4.52 2.12 -0.79
C GLY A 136 4.35 0.63 -0.51
N ALA A 137 3.26 0.00 -1.00
CA ALA A 137 3.08 -1.45 -0.90
C ALA A 137 4.09 -2.24 -1.72
N LEU A 138 4.56 -1.70 -2.85
CA LEU A 138 5.64 -2.28 -3.63
C LEU A 138 6.96 -2.25 -2.84
N ASN A 139 7.26 -1.15 -2.16
CA ASN A 139 8.43 -1.08 -1.28
C ASN A 139 8.32 -2.06 -0.09
N LEU A 140 7.12 -2.22 0.48
CA LEU A 140 6.85 -3.24 1.50
C LEU A 140 7.09 -4.66 0.96
N ALA A 141 6.62 -4.95 -0.26
CA ALA A 141 6.82 -6.25 -0.91
C ALA A 141 8.31 -6.56 -1.10
N PHE A 142 9.10 -5.55 -1.52
CA PHE A 142 10.55 -5.62 -1.62
C PHE A 142 11.19 -5.96 -0.27
N HIS A 143 10.82 -5.25 0.80
CA HIS A 143 11.34 -5.50 2.17
C HIS A 143 10.99 -6.88 2.72
N ILE A 144 9.84 -7.44 2.32
CA ILE A 144 9.46 -8.81 2.67
C ILE A 144 10.27 -9.85 1.86
N GLY A 145 10.87 -9.44 0.74
CA GLY A 145 11.67 -10.29 -0.13
C GLY A 145 10.90 -10.90 -1.30
N PHE A 146 9.74 -10.37 -1.67
CA PHE A 146 9.05 -10.78 -2.89
C PHE A 146 9.79 -10.26 -4.13
N LYS A 147 9.90 -11.11 -5.16
CA LYS A 147 10.62 -10.81 -6.41
C LYS A 147 9.69 -10.63 -7.61
N HIS A 148 8.51 -11.23 -7.53
CA HIS A 148 7.52 -11.21 -8.61
C HIS A 148 6.22 -10.59 -8.10
N VAL A 149 5.97 -9.36 -8.52
CA VAL A 149 4.85 -8.57 -8.05
C VAL A 149 3.87 -8.33 -9.19
N ALA A 150 2.60 -8.68 -8.99
CA ALA A 150 1.50 -8.29 -9.87
C ALA A 150 0.71 -7.15 -9.23
N LEU A 151 0.28 -6.18 -10.02
CA LEU A 151 -0.56 -5.07 -9.61
C LEU A 151 -1.97 -5.24 -10.18
N VAL A 152 -3.00 -5.03 -9.35
CA VAL A 152 -4.41 -5.08 -9.75
C VAL A 152 -5.14 -3.87 -9.15
N GLY A 153 -5.97 -3.17 -9.93
CA GLY A 153 -6.72 -2.01 -9.44
C GLY A 153 -5.85 -0.79 -9.12
N VAL A 154 -4.77 -0.58 -9.89
CA VAL A 154 -3.86 0.58 -9.80
C VAL A 154 -3.94 1.34 -11.12
N ASP A 155 -5.05 2.04 -11.31
CA ASP A 155 -5.48 2.41 -12.68
C ASP A 155 -5.14 3.86 -13.07
N ALA A 156 -4.75 4.69 -12.10
CA ALA A 156 -4.49 6.12 -12.30
C ALA A 156 -5.66 6.89 -12.95
N THR A 157 -6.92 6.46 -12.69
CA THR A 157 -8.14 7.11 -13.20
C THR A 157 -8.84 7.93 -12.11
N GLN A 158 -9.87 8.70 -12.50
CA GLN A 158 -10.81 9.35 -11.58
C GLN A 158 -12.12 8.58 -11.41
N GLU A 159 -12.18 7.37 -11.94
CA GLU A 159 -13.39 6.54 -11.87
C GLU A 159 -13.68 6.10 -10.43
N PRO A 160 -14.96 5.80 -10.11
CA PRO A 160 -15.35 5.27 -8.82
C PRO A 160 -14.52 4.04 -8.43
N ARG A 161 -14.05 4.02 -7.17
CA ARG A 161 -13.38 2.84 -6.62
C ARG A 161 -14.36 1.67 -6.50
N VAL A 162 -13.84 0.45 -6.69
CA VAL A 162 -14.57 -0.78 -6.40
C VAL A 162 -15.09 -0.77 -4.96
N HIS A 163 -16.32 -1.25 -4.78
CA HIS A 163 -17.05 -1.39 -3.51
C HIS A 163 -17.45 -0.09 -2.80
N SER A 164 -16.51 0.83 -2.59
CA SER A 164 -16.79 2.09 -1.89
C SER A 164 -17.49 3.14 -2.75
N GLY A 165 -17.36 3.07 -4.08
CA GLY A 165 -17.88 4.07 -5.02
C GLY A 165 -17.21 5.45 -4.94
N GLY A 166 -16.38 5.70 -3.93
CA GLY A 166 -15.69 6.97 -3.76
C GLY A 166 -14.62 7.17 -4.83
N THR A 167 -14.51 8.39 -5.35
CA THR A 167 -13.51 8.74 -6.38
C THR A 167 -12.16 9.13 -5.76
N PRO A 168 -11.05 8.94 -6.49
CA PRO A 168 -9.77 9.57 -6.16
C PRO A 168 -9.93 11.09 -6.00
N LYS A 169 -9.19 11.68 -5.07
CA LYS A 169 -9.13 13.14 -4.92
C LYS A 169 -8.04 13.64 -5.87
N ILE A 170 -8.35 14.66 -6.66
CA ILE A 170 -7.38 15.36 -7.52
C ILE A 170 -6.46 16.20 -6.64
#